data_AF-A0A1F7XN67-F1
#
_entry.id   AF-A0A1F7XN67-F1
#
_cell.length_a   1.000
_cell.length_b   1.000
_cell.length_c   1.000
_cell.angle_alpha   90.00
_cell.angle_beta   90.00
_cell.angle_gamma   90.00
#
_symmetry.space_group_name_H-M   'P 1'
#
loop_
_entity.id
_entity.type
_entity.pdbx_description
1 polymer ?
#
loop_
_entity_poly.entity_id
_entity_poly.type
_entity_poly.pdbx_seq_one_letter_code
_entity_poly.pdbx_strand_id
1 'polypeptide(L)'
;MQKVQTKKEKIHKSVLTKEVLEALGLDDAHLNHQASYIDATIGLGGHTLEIVKRGGTVLGIDMDNEMLNLAEERLANENSYKLVLGNFKDIKSIAERENFTDVDGILFDLGVSNIQLTSDMRGFSFNNKEALLDMRIDTSGGPTAADLLNVLRRDQLTDLFSQVLTDFESKKIALEIVEFRKNNPIKTTSDFLSICEKVFKKQRNINPATRAFLALRMAVNSELENLQEALPNALSLLKNKGRLVVISFHSGEDAIVKDFFNLQKDLGKGVVVNKKLIVPTEEEVRDNPKSRSAKLRILEKI
;
A
#
# COMPACT_ATOMS: atom_id res chain seq x y z
N MET A 1 17.66 2.91 29.92
CA MET A 1 18.29 2.02 28.92
C MET A 1 17.50 0.72 28.66
N GLN A 2 16.71 0.19 29.61
CA GLN A 2 15.84 -1.00 29.38
C GLN A 2 14.59 -0.77 28.50
N LYS A 3 14.12 0.48 28.28
CA LYS A 3 12.93 0.77 27.45
C LYS A 3 13.19 0.84 25.94
N VAL A 4 14.45 0.96 25.51
CA VAL A 4 14.81 0.99 24.08
C VAL A 4 14.98 -0.43 23.52
N GLN A 5 15.30 -1.40 24.38
CA GLN A 5 15.60 -2.76 23.99
C GLN A 5 14.35 -3.61 23.74
N THR A 6 13.23 -3.31 24.40
CA THR A 6 11.93 -4.00 24.19
C THR A 6 11.21 -3.59 22.91
N LYS A 7 11.65 -2.53 22.21
CA LYS A 7 11.07 -2.13 20.91
C LYS A 7 11.63 -2.91 19.71
N LYS A 8 12.73 -3.67 19.89
CA LYS A 8 13.36 -4.49 18.84
C LYS A 8 12.63 -5.82 18.56
N GLU A 9 11.65 -6.23 19.38
CA GLU A 9 11.08 -7.60 19.33
C GLU A 9 9.73 -7.76 18.59
N LYS A 10 9.28 -6.75 17.85
CA LYS A 10 8.22 -6.94 16.83
C LYS A 10 8.66 -6.36 15.50
N ILE A 11 9.71 -6.93 14.93
CA ILE A 11 10.06 -6.69 13.53
C ILE A 11 8.84 -7.05 12.69
N HIS A 12 8.35 -6.09 11.92
CA HIS A 12 7.23 -6.29 11.01
C HIS A 12 7.54 -7.46 10.04
N LYS A 13 6.71 -8.51 10.11
CA LYS A 13 6.77 -9.65 9.21
C LYS A 13 6.03 -9.28 7.93
N SER A 14 6.72 -9.34 6.81
CA SER A 14 6.15 -9.12 5.48
C SER A 14 5.08 -10.17 5.15
N VAL A 15 4.03 -9.74 4.45
CA VAL A 15 2.86 -10.56 4.13
C VAL A 15 3.19 -11.48 2.96
N LEU A 16 2.79 -12.76 3.00
CA LEU A 16 2.99 -13.71 1.90
C LEU A 16 4.47 -13.80 1.45
N THR A 17 5.42 -13.69 2.39
CA THR A 17 6.84 -13.60 2.05
C THR A 17 7.30 -14.77 1.19
N LYS A 18 6.91 -16.00 1.53
CA LYS A 18 7.31 -17.19 0.78
C LYS A 18 6.73 -17.16 -0.64
N GLU A 19 5.44 -16.87 -0.74
CA GLU A 19 4.69 -16.83 -1.99
C GLU A 19 5.20 -15.73 -2.91
N VAL A 20 5.61 -14.57 -2.37
CA VAL A 20 6.25 -13.49 -3.13
C VAL A 20 7.57 -13.95 -3.73
N LEU A 21 8.40 -14.67 -2.98
CA LEU A 21 9.71 -15.10 -3.47
C LEU A 21 9.57 -16.16 -4.58
N GLU A 22 8.66 -17.11 -4.41
CA GLU A 22 8.28 -18.09 -5.44
C GLU A 22 7.67 -17.37 -6.66
N ALA A 23 6.81 -16.39 -6.42
CA ALA A 23 6.18 -15.59 -7.46
C ALA A 23 7.22 -14.81 -8.28
N LEU A 24 8.24 -14.23 -7.66
CA LEU A 24 9.32 -13.51 -8.35
C LEU A 24 10.31 -14.45 -9.07
N GLY A 25 10.21 -15.77 -8.87
CA GLY A 25 11.10 -16.74 -9.52
C GLY A 25 12.53 -16.69 -8.99
N LEU A 26 12.70 -16.41 -7.69
CA LEU A 26 14.01 -16.20 -7.06
C LEU A 26 14.82 -17.47 -6.82
N ASP A 27 14.27 -18.65 -7.10
CA ASP A 27 14.93 -19.94 -6.84
C ASP A 27 16.31 -20.02 -7.53
N ASP A 28 16.45 -19.45 -8.73
CA ASP A 28 17.70 -19.42 -9.50
C ASP A 28 18.42 -18.05 -9.45
N ALA A 29 17.94 -17.08 -8.67
CA ALA A 29 18.51 -15.73 -8.66
C ALA A 29 19.98 -15.71 -8.21
N HIS A 30 20.35 -16.57 -7.27
CA HIS A 30 21.74 -16.74 -6.82
C HIS A 30 22.69 -17.27 -7.92
N LEU A 31 22.14 -17.89 -8.96
CA LEU A 31 22.88 -18.37 -10.14
C LEU A 31 23.05 -17.26 -11.20
N ASN A 32 22.29 -16.17 -11.08
CA ASN A 32 22.32 -15.04 -11.98
C ASN A 32 22.70 -13.75 -11.23
N HIS A 33 23.99 -13.43 -11.19
CA HIS A 33 24.52 -12.22 -10.55
C HIS A 33 24.01 -10.89 -11.14
N GLN A 34 23.20 -10.93 -12.21
CA GLN A 34 22.56 -9.76 -12.82
C GLN A 34 21.04 -9.70 -12.56
N ALA A 35 20.50 -10.57 -11.71
CA ALA A 35 19.08 -10.58 -11.40
C ALA A 35 18.68 -9.28 -10.67
N SER A 36 17.85 -8.46 -11.31
CA SER A 36 17.43 -7.16 -10.81
C SER A 36 15.92 -7.10 -10.56
N TYR A 37 15.54 -6.42 -9.49
CA TYR A 37 14.16 -6.33 -9.03
C TYR A 37 13.83 -4.91 -8.61
N ILE A 38 12.55 -4.55 -8.69
CA ILE A 38 12.03 -3.30 -8.11
C ILE A 38 11.01 -3.66 -7.02
N ASP A 39 11.23 -3.17 -5.82
CA ASP A 39 10.26 -3.18 -4.72
C ASP A 39 9.62 -1.79 -4.69
N ALA A 40 8.45 -1.65 -5.33
CA ALA A 40 7.79 -0.37 -5.56
C ALA A 40 7.13 0.23 -4.31
N THR A 41 7.12 -0.53 -3.21
CA THR A 41 6.49 -0.19 -1.92
C THR A 41 7.36 -0.77 -0.80
N ILE A 42 8.64 -0.41 -0.77
CA ILE A 42 9.63 -1.12 0.06
C ILE A 42 9.26 -1.11 1.55
N GLY A 43 8.62 -0.04 2.04
CA GLY A 43 8.20 0.07 3.43
C GLY A 43 9.37 -0.16 4.38
N LEU A 44 9.29 -1.23 5.17
CA LEU A 44 10.33 -1.60 6.13
C LEU A 44 11.39 -2.55 5.57
N GLY A 45 11.49 -2.72 4.24
CA GLY A 45 12.50 -3.53 3.57
C GLY A 45 12.41 -5.03 3.83
N GLY A 46 11.25 -5.55 4.25
CA GLY A 46 11.12 -6.96 4.62
C GLY A 46 11.18 -7.92 3.44
N HIS A 47 10.47 -7.61 2.35
CA HIS A 47 10.57 -8.37 1.10
C HIS A 47 11.94 -8.16 0.45
N THR A 48 12.37 -6.90 0.31
CA THR A 48 13.70 -6.55 -0.21
C THR A 48 14.84 -7.33 0.48
N LEU A 49 14.85 -7.43 1.81
CA LEU A 49 15.88 -8.19 2.55
C LEU A 49 15.94 -9.66 2.10
N GLU A 50 14.77 -10.30 1.92
CA GLU A 50 14.71 -11.70 1.51
C GLU A 50 15.07 -11.92 0.03
N ILE A 51 14.85 -10.91 -0.82
CA ILE A 51 15.30 -10.89 -2.21
C ILE A 51 16.82 -10.76 -2.27
N VAL A 52 17.40 -9.80 -1.54
CA VAL A 52 18.85 -9.56 -1.54
C VAL A 52 19.63 -10.77 -1.00
N LYS A 53 19.14 -11.41 0.08
CA LYS A 53 19.73 -12.65 0.61
C LYS A 53 19.77 -13.80 -0.40
N ARG A 54 18.92 -13.76 -1.43
CA ARG A 54 18.87 -14.76 -2.52
C ARG A 54 19.67 -14.33 -3.74
N GLY A 55 20.45 -13.26 -3.65
CA GLY A 55 21.35 -12.78 -4.70
C GLY A 55 20.72 -11.76 -5.65
N GLY A 56 19.49 -11.30 -5.40
CA GLY A 56 18.86 -10.26 -6.20
C GLY A 56 19.42 -8.86 -5.88
N THR A 57 19.52 -8.01 -6.90
CA THR A 57 19.78 -6.57 -6.73
C THR A 57 18.46 -5.81 -6.77
N VAL A 58 18.18 -4.97 -5.77
CA VAL A 58 16.85 -4.35 -5.59
C VAL A 58 16.88 -2.83 -5.65
N LEU A 59 15.99 -2.23 -6.43
CA LEU A 59 15.60 -0.82 -6.30
C LEU A 59 14.36 -0.73 -5.42
N GLY A 60 14.50 -0.19 -4.23
CA GLY A 60 13.41 0.08 -3.29
C GLY A 60 12.86 1.49 -3.45
N ILE A 61 11.55 1.62 -3.65
CA ILE A 61 10.85 2.90 -3.77
C ILE A 61 9.85 3.01 -2.63
N ASP A 62 9.87 4.13 -1.91
CA ASP A 62 8.80 4.52 -0.99
C ASP A 62 8.60 6.04 -1.06
N MET A 63 7.37 6.47 -0.85
CA MET A 63 7.05 7.91 -0.79
C MET A 63 7.21 8.48 0.64
N ASP A 64 7.42 7.62 1.63
CA ASP A 64 7.65 7.99 3.01
C ASP A 64 9.13 7.90 3.40
N ASN A 65 9.76 9.04 3.65
CA ASN A 65 11.15 9.11 4.06
C ASN A 65 11.42 8.41 5.40
N GLU A 66 10.42 8.32 6.30
CA GLU A 66 10.56 7.55 7.55
C GLU A 66 10.72 6.06 7.24
N MET A 67 9.99 5.54 6.25
CA MET A 67 10.07 4.14 5.85
C MET A 67 11.43 3.82 5.23
N LEU A 68 11.94 4.69 4.37
CA LEU A 68 13.27 4.51 3.77
C LEU A 68 14.38 4.48 4.81
N ASN A 69 14.36 5.36 5.81
CA ASN A 69 15.36 5.33 6.88
C ASN A 69 15.32 4.00 7.66
N LEU A 70 14.13 3.47 7.93
CA LEU A 70 13.96 2.19 8.62
C LEU A 70 14.35 0.99 7.74
N ALA A 71 14.10 1.06 6.42
CA ALA A 71 14.56 0.08 5.46
C ALA A 71 16.10 0.06 5.38
N GLU A 72 16.74 1.23 5.33
CA GLU A 72 18.20 1.38 5.36
C GLU A 72 18.79 0.73 6.62
N GLU A 73 18.23 1.00 7.80
CA GLU A 73 18.66 0.36 9.06
C GLU A 73 18.53 -1.17 9.01
N ARG A 74 17.44 -1.69 8.41
CA ARG A 74 17.21 -3.14 8.30
C ARG A 74 18.16 -3.80 7.30
N LEU A 75 18.51 -3.10 6.23
CA LEU A 75 19.32 -3.58 5.13
C LEU A 75 20.82 -3.24 5.31
N ALA A 76 21.22 -2.63 6.42
CA ALA A 76 22.58 -2.13 6.65
C ALA A 76 23.73 -3.15 6.49
N ASN A 77 23.44 -4.46 6.56
CA ASN A 77 24.43 -5.53 6.34
C ASN A 77 24.45 -6.06 4.90
N GLU A 78 23.57 -5.57 4.05
CA GLU A 78 23.44 -5.95 2.65
C GLU A 78 24.05 -4.86 1.75
N ASN A 79 24.46 -5.21 0.54
CA ASN A 79 25.09 -4.24 -0.40
C ASN A 79 24.40 -4.18 -1.77
N SER A 80 23.40 -5.02 -2.02
CA SER A 80 22.78 -5.17 -3.35
C SER A 80 21.41 -4.49 -3.41
N TYR A 81 21.33 -3.26 -2.91
CA TYR A 81 20.09 -2.48 -2.98
C TYR A 81 20.36 -0.99 -3.20
N LYS A 82 19.34 -0.28 -3.68
CA LYS A 82 19.28 1.17 -3.79
C LYS A 82 17.93 1.65 -3.31
N LEU A 83 17.90 2.68 -2.46
CA LEU A 83 16.66 3.28 -1.97
C LEU A 83 16.40 4.63 -2.64
N VAL A 84 15.16 4.86 -3.05
CA VAL A 84 14.73 6.13 -3.66
C VAL A 84 13.45 6.62 -3.01
N LEU A 85 13.47 7.88 -2.56
CA LEU A 85 12.27 8.61 -2.18
C LEU A 85 11.50 9.00 -3.43
N GLY A 86 10.29 8.47 -3.57
CA GLY A 86 9.44 8.73 -4.72
C GLY A 86 8.11 8.00 -4.66
N ASN A 87 7.15 8.45 -5.46
CA ASN A 87 5.88 7.76 -5.61
C ASN A 87 5.99 6.72 -6.73
N PHE A 88 5.48 5.51 -6.51
CA PHE A 88 5.54 4.44 -7.50
C PHE A 88 4.75 4.74 -8.79
N LYS A 89 3.87 5.75 -8.83
CA LYS A 89 3.29 6.24 -10.10
C LYS A 89 4.38 6.65 -11.11
N ASP A 90 5.50 7.16 -10.58
CA ASP A 90 6.67 7.60 -11.33
C ASP A 90 7.72 6.47 -11.51
N ILE A 91 7.35 5.21 -11.28
CA ILE A 91 8.28 4.05 -11.26
C ILE A 91 9.17 3.99 -12.50
N LYS A 92 8.64 4.32 -13.70
CA LYS A 92 9.41 4.28 -14.94
C LYS A 92 10.54 5.29 -14.97
N SER A 93 10.25 6.55 -14.67
CA SER A 93 11.27 7.62 -14.70
C SER A 93 12.30 7.42 -13.58
N ILE A 94 11.87 6.95 -12.41
CA ILE A 94 12.76 6.57 -11.31
C ILE A 94 13.69 5.42 -11.76
N ALA A 95 13.13 4.34 -12.29
CA ALA A 95 13.90 3.17 -12.70
C ALA A 95 14.90 3.50 -13.82
N GLU A 96 14.50 4.28 -14.83
CA GLU A 96 15.40 4.73 -15.91
C GLU A 96 16.57 5.58 -15.36
N ARG A 97 16.29 6.52 -14.45
CA ARG A 97 17.33 7.35 -13.81
C ARG A 97 18.30 6.53 -12.98
N GLU A 98 17.81 5.49 -12.30
CA GLU A 98 18.64 4.63 -11.46
C GLU A 98 19.28 3.45 -12.21
N ASN A 99 19.07 3.32 -13.53
CA ASN A 99 19.52 2.21 -14.38
C ASN A 99 18.94 0.84 -14.00
N PHE A 100 17.67 0.81 -13.58
CA PHE A 100 16.86 -0.39 -13.34
C PHE A 100 15.84 -0.60 -14.47
N THR A 101 16.31 -0.65 -15.71
CA THR A 101 15.49 -1.06 -16.87
C THR A 101 15.69 -2.55 -17.14
N ASP A 102 14.71 -3.17 -17.80
CA ASP A 102 14.74 -4.60 -18.11
C ASP A 102 15.00 -5.42 -16.85
N VAL A 103 14.09 -5.36 -15.88
CA VAL A 103 14.20 -6.07 -14.59
C VAL A 103 13.52 -7.43 -14.62
N ASP A 104 13.97 -8.36 -13.78
CA ASP A 104 13.46 -9.72 -13.70
C ASP A 104 12.14 -9.80 -12.93
N GLY A 105 11.91 -8.87 -11.98
CA GLY A 105 10.63 -8.80 -11.29
C GLY A 105 10.34 -7.45 -10.65
N ILE A 106 9.05 -7.16 -10.47
CA ILE A 106 8.57 -5.96 -9.79
C ILE A 106 7.52 -6.38 -8.76
N LEU A 107 7.66 -5.88 -7.54
CA LEU A 107 6.74 -6.12 -6.43
C LEU A 107 6.00 -4.82 -6.08
N PHE A 108 4.68 -4.93 -5.92
CA PHE A 108 3.84 -3.95 -5.23
C PHE A 108 3.17 -4.63 -4.03
N ASP A 109 3.53 -4.26 -2.81
CA ASP A 109 2.86 -4.60 -1.56
C ASP A 109 2.03 -3.39 -1.10
N LEU A 110 0.78 -3.33 -1.54
CA LEU A 110 -0.04 -2.11 -1.46
C LEU A 110 -0.50 -1.80 -0.04
N GLY A 111 -0.92 -0.55 0.19
CA GLY A 111 -1.38 -0.08 1.48
C GLY A 111 -0.30 0.58 2.31
N VAL A 112 -0.54 0.67 3.62
CA VAL A 112 0.33 1.42 4.56
C VAL A 112 0.93 0.50 5.60
N SER A 113 2.17 0.80 5.97
CA SER A 113 2.93 0.05 6.97
C SER A 113 2.26 0.10 8.35
N ASN A 114 2.60 -0.86 9.21
CA ASN A 114 2.11 -0.83 10.59
C ASN A 114 2.56 0.44 11.32
N ILE A 115 3.78 0.91 11.05
CA ILE A 115 4.34 2.10 11.72
C ILE A 115 3.55 3.34 11.34
N GLN A 116 3.19 3.50 10.07
CA GLN A 116 2.32 4.57 9.60
C GLN A 116 0.94 4.50 10.27
N LEU A 117 0.33 3.31 10.30
CA LEU A 117 -0.96 3.10 10.97
C LEU A 117 -0.90 3.40 12.47
N THR A 118 0.17 3.03 13.16
CA THR A 118 0.31 3.25 14.61
C THR A 118 0.93 4.59 14.96
N SER A 119 1.23 5.44 13.98
CA SER A 119 1.81 6.75 14.23
C SER A 119 0.81 7.62 14.99
N ASP A 120 1.20 8.06 16.18
CA ASP A 120 0.32 8.80 17.08
C ASP A 120 -0.06 10.18 16.52
N MET A 121 0.67 10.72 15.55
CA MET A 121 0.46 12.10 15.07
C MET A 121 -0.11 12.22 13.65
N ARG A 122 -0.12 11.13 12.86
CA ARG A 122 -0.48 11.21 11.43
C ARG A 122 -1.96 10.94 11.12
N GLY A 123 -2.76 10.62 12.14
CA GLY A 123 -4.22 10.49 11.98
C GLY A 123 -4.70 9.25 11.23
N PHE A 124 -3.84 8.25 10.98
CA PHE A 124 -4.23 7.00 10.31
C PHE A 124 -5.01 6.03 11.21
N SER A 125 -4.89 6.16 12.54
CA SER A 125 -5.50 5.24 13.51
C SER A 125 -6.62 5.87 14.33
N PHE A 126 -7.55 5.01 14.74
CA PHE A 126 -8.64 5.33 15.65
C PHE A 126 -8.18 5.46 17.12
N ASN A 127 -6.95 5.04 17.44
CA ASN A 127 -6.50 4.90 18.83
C ASN A 127 -6.18 6.25 19.47
N ASN A 128 -5.48 7.12 18.75
CA ASN A 128 -5.22 8.48 19.23
C ASN A 128 -6.32 9.42 18.73
N LYS A 129 -7.28 9.70 19.61
CA LYS A 129 -8.44 10.56 19.35
C LYS A 129 -8.09 12.03 19.16
N GLU A 130 -6.98 12.48 19.71
CA GLU A 130 -6.55 13.89 19.65
C GLU A 130 -5.59 14.17 18.48
N ALA A 131 -5.22 13.13 17.72
CA ALA A 131 -4.38 13.30 16.55
C ALA A 131 -5.07 14.17 15.50
N LEU A 132 -4.31 15.04 14.84
CA LEU A 132 -4.77 15.76 13.66
C LEU A 132 -5.15 14.75 12.56
N LEU A 133 -6.25 15.02 11.88
CA LEU A 133 -6.74 14.19 10.79
C LEU A 133 -5.95 14.50 9.51
N ASP A 134 -4.69 14.06 9.48
CA ASP A 134 -3.75 14.30 8.36
C ASP A 134 -3.88 13.23 7.26
N MET A 135 -3.51 11.99 7.56
CA MET A 135 -3.51 10.82 6.66
C MET A 135 -2.62 10.90 5.41
N ARG A 136 -1.79 11.95 5.24
CA ARG A 136 -0.81 11.97 4.14
C ARG A 136 0.35 11.04 4.44
N ILE A 137 0.78 10.27 3.43
CA ILE A 137 2.01 9.45 3.45
C ILE A 137 3.23 10.32 3.11
N ASP A 138 3.10 11.24 2.17
CA ASP A 138 4.08 12.30 1.93
C ASP A 138 3.60 13.60 2.58
N THR A 139 4.33 14.07 3.59
CA THR A 139 3.95 15.28 4.33
C THR A 139 4.50 16.56 3.71
N SER A 140 5.26 16.47 2.62
CA SER A 140 5.87 17.62 1.93
C SER A 140 4.86 18.51 1.20
N GLY A 141 3.65 18.00 0.91
CA GLY A 141 2.62 18.75 0.20
C GLY A 141 1.24 18.10 0.24
N GLY A 142 0.30 18.63 -0.55
CA GLY A 142 -1.05 18.10 -0.71
C GLY A 142 -2.04 18.41 0.42
N PRO A 143 -3.35 18.21 0.19
CA PRO A 143 -4.39 18.41 1.19
C PRO A 143 -4.38 17.28 2.24
N THR A 144 -4.63 17.63 3.49
CA THR A 144 -4.89 16.66 4.55
C THR A 144 -6.28 16.05 4.42
N ALA A 145 -6.54 14.95 5.13
CA ALA A 145 -7.88 14.39 5.28
C ALA A 145 -8.86 15.43 5.86
N ALA A 146 -8.44 16.22 6.84
CA ALA A 146 -9.23 17.35 7.36
C ALA A 146 -9.56 18.38 6.26
N ASP A 147 -8.61 18.73 5.39
CA ASP A 147 -8.85 19.68 4.30
C ASP A 147 -9.91 19.15 3.32
N LEU A 148 -9.80 17.88 2.92
CA LEU A 148 -10.79 17.25 2.05
C LEU A 148 -12.19 17.30 2.68
N LEU A 149 -12.31 16.96 3.96
CA LEU A 149 -13.59 16.97 4.67
C LEU A 149 -14.16 18.37 4.86
N ASN A 150 -13.33 19.40 4.99
CA ASN A 150 -13.80 20.78 5.17
C ASN A 150 -14.11 21.49 3.85
N VAL A 151 -13.45 21.14 2.75
CA VAL A 151 -13.55 21.87 1.47
C VAL A 151 -14.49 21.20 0.47
N LEU A 152 -14.44 19.86 0.33
CA LEU A 152 -15.18 19.18 -0.73
C LEU A 152 -16.69 19.41 -0.62
N ARG A 153 -17.36 19.52 -1.77
CA ARG A 153 -18.83 19.58 -1.80
C ARG A 153 -19.44 18.23 -1.45
N ARG A 154 -20.74 18.22 -1.13
CA ARG A 154 -21.47 17.00 -0.74
C ARG A 154 -21.44 15.91 -1.81
N ASP A 155 -21.58 16.28 -3.09
CA ASP A 155 -21.45 15.38 -4.24
C ASP A 155 -20.05 14.75 -4.27
N GLN A 156 -19.01 15.57 -4.20
CA GLN A 156 -17.63 15.10 -4.20
C GLN A 156 -17.29 14.19 -3.00
N LEU A 157 -17.82 14.51 -1.81
CA LEU A 157 -17.70 13.63 -0.63
C LEU A 157 -18.42 12.30 -0.86
N THR A 158 -19.61 12.33 -1.46
CA THR A 158 -20.36 11.10 -1.77
C THR A 158 -19.55 10.21 -2.71
N ASP A 159 -18.96 10.79 -3.76
CA ASP A 159 -18.13 10.08 -4.72
C ASP A 159 -16.87 9.49 -4.06
N LEU A 160 -16.18 10.27 -3.23
CA LEU A 160 -15.03 9.83 -2.44
C LEU A 160 -15.36 8.59 -1.61
N PHE A 161 -16.46 8.63 -0.85
CA PHE A 161 -16.84 7.51 0.02
C PHE A 161 -17.44 6.32 -0.75
N SER A 162 -18.00 6.55 -1.94
CA SER A 162 -18.59 5.50 -2.78
C SER A 162 -17.60 4.41 -3.20
N GLN A 163 -16.30 4.72 -3.18
CA GLN A 163 -15.24 3.77 -3.51
C GLN A 163 -15.22 2.54 -2.59
N VAL A 164 -15.69 2.69 -1.34
CA VAL A 164 -15.64 1.63 -0.33
C VAL A 164 -16.92 1.49 0.49
N LEU A 165 -17.87 2.43 0.41
CA LEU A 165 -19.16 2.43 1.11
C LEU A 165 -20.33 2.13 0.15
N THR A 166 -21.47 1.73 0.71
CA THR A 166 -22.72 1.60 -0.08
C THR A 166 -23.28 2.98 -0.43
N ASP A 167 -24.07 3.09 -1.51
CA ASP A 167 -24.71 4.36 -1.93
C ASP A 167 -25.43 5.10 -0.80
N PHE A 168 -26.14 4.35 0.05
CA PHE A 168 -26.85 4.92 1.19
C PHE A 168 -25.86 5.46 2.25
N GLU A 169 -24.84 4.68 2.61
CA GLU A 169 -23.83 5.08 3.58
C GLU A 169 -23.02 6.30 3.08
N SER A 170 -22.62 6.31 1.82
CA SER A 170 -21.87 7.41 1.18
C SER A 170 -22.64 8.72 1.20
N LYS A 171 -23.92 8.70 0.79
CA LYS A 171 -24.79 9.89 0.82
C LYS A 171 -25.00 10.38 2.26
N LYS A 172 -25.18 9.45 3.20
CA LYS A 172 -25.42 9.78 4.60
C LYS A 172 -24.18 10.37 5.28
N ILE A 173 -22.99 9.78 5.11
CA ILE A 173 -21.76 10.33 5.70
C ILE A 173 -21.41 11.69 5.10
N ALA A 174 -21.58 11.87 3.79
CA ALA A 174 -21.36 13.17 3.14
C ALA A 174 -22.29 14.25 3.71
N LEU A 175 -23.56 13.92 3.99
CA LEU A 175 -24.49 14.82 4.65
C LEU A 175 -24.03 15.18 6.07
N GLU A 176 -23.68 14.18 6.89
CA GLU A 176 -23.24 14.40 8.27
C GLU A 176 -21.96 15.23 8.36
N ILE A 177 -21.01 15.05 7.42
CA ILE A 177 -19.80 15.88 7.31
C ILE A 177 -20.16 17.34 7.05
N VAL A 178 -21.04 17.58 6.06
CA VAL A 178 -21.47 18.94 5.70
C VAL A 178 -22.20 19.60 6.86
N GLU A 179 -23.07 18.88 7.57
CA GLU A 179 -23.76 19.41 8.76
C GLU A 179 -22.81 19.68 9.93
N PHE A 180 -21.84 18.79 10.18
CA PHE A 180 -20.86 18.98 11.24
C PHE A 180 -20.05 20.26 11.02
N ARG A 181 -19.51 20.43 9.80
CA ARG A 181 -18.60 21.54 9.49
C ARG A 181 -19.26 22.92 9.41
N LYS A 182 -20.60 23.01 9.42
CA LYS A 182 -21.31 24.29 9.55
C LYS A 182 -21.09 24.95 10.91
N ASN A 183 -20.92 24.14 11.96
CA ASN A 183 -20.81 24.64 13.33
C ASN A 183 -19.37 24.59 13.84
N ASN A 184 -18.58 23.58 13.46
CA ASN A 184 -17.20 23.43 13.90
C ASN A 184 -16.32 22.85 12.78
N PRO A 185 -15.12 23.39 12.52
CA PRO A 185 -14.19 22.78 11.57
C PRO A 185 -13.78 21.37 12.04
N ILE A 186 -13.70 20.42 11.11
CA ILE A 186 -13.22 19.06 11.38
C ILE A 186 -11.69 19.11 11.45
N LYS A 187 -11.09 18.71 12.58
CA LYS A 187 -9.64 18.82 12.79
C LYS A 187 -9.00 17.50 13.21
N THR A 188 -9.68 16.72 14.04
CA THR A 188 -9.08 15.55 14.69
C THR A 188 -9.70 14.25 14.21
N THR A 189 -9.04 13.13 14.54
CA THR A 189 -9.62 11.79 14.39
C THR A 189 -10.90 11.63 15.21
N SER A 190 -11.01 12.25 16.39
CA SER A 190 -12.23 12.22 17.21
C SER A 190 -13.42 12.93 16.56
N ASP A 191 -13.20 14.06 15.89
CA ASP A 191 -14.24 14.76 15.14
C ASP A 191 -14.83 13.83 14.07
N PHE A 192 -13.97 13.21 13.27
CA PHE A 192 -14.42 12.34 12.20
C PHE A 192 -15.04 11.02 12.70
N LEU A 193 -14.54 10.47 13.81
CA LEU A 193 -15.17 9.33 14.48
C LEU A 193 -16.60 9.65 14.94
N SER A 194 -16.83 10.82 15.52
CA SER A 194 -18.17 11.23 15.97
C SER A 194 -19.17 11.33 14.81
N ILE A 195 -18.71 11.74 13.63
CA ILE A 195 -19.50 11.75 12.39
C ILE A 195 -19.81 10.31 11.96
N CYS A 196 -18.80 9.44 11.94
CA CYS A 196 -18.96 8.04 11.57
C CYS A 196 -19.98 7.30 12.47
N GLU A 197 -20.01 7.59 13.77
CA GLU A 197 -20.93 6.97 14.74
C GLU A 197 -22.41 7.25 14.44
N LYS A 198 -22.74 8.35 13.76
CA LYS A 198 -24.12 8.66 13.32
C LYS A 198 -24.55 7.86 12.09
N VAL A 199 -23.58 7.37 11.32
CA VAL A 199 -23.81 6.70 10.05
C VAL A 199 -23.81 5.18 10.23
N PHE A 200 -22.77 4.66 10.89
CA PHE A 200 -22.49 3.22 10.94
C PHE A 200 -22.90 2.60 12.28
N LYS A 201 -23.49 1.41 12.21
CA LYS A 201 -23.84 0.64 13.41
C LYS A 201 -22.60 -0.10 13.95
N LYS A 202 -22.50 -0.22 15.28
CA LYS A 202 -21.45 -1.01 15.95
C LYS A 202 -21.47 -2.47 15.47
N GLN A 203 -20.31 -2.98 15.06
CA GLN A 203 -20.09 -4.38 14.71
C GLN A 203 -19.17 -5.02 15.77
N ARG A 204 -19.32 -6.33 16.01
CA ARG A 204 -18.57 -7.04 17.07
C ARG A 204 -17.05 -7.02 16.88
N ASN A 205 -16.56 -7.06 15.64
CA ASN A 205 -15.15 -7.38 15.35
C ASN A 205 -14.41 -6.36 14.48
N ILE A 206 -15.09 -5.31 13.98
CA ILE A 206 -14.49 -4.28 13.13
C ILE A 206 -15.02 -2.92 13.58
N ASN A 207 -14.13 -1.93 13.69
CA ASN A 207 -14.54 -0.57 13.96
C ASN A 207 -15.43 -0.09 12.79
N PRO A 208 -16.67 0.36 13.03
CA PRO A 208 -17.57 0.78 11.95
C PRO A 208 -17.00 1.89 11.07
N ALA A 209 -16.08 2.71 11.59
CA ALA A 209 -15.41 3.78 10.85
C ALA A 209 -14.28 3.29 9.92
N THR A 210 -13.90 2.00 9.96
CA THR A 210 -12.74 1.50 9.19
C THR A 210 -12.85 1.74 7.69
N ARG A 211 -14.03 1.52 7.10
CA ARG A 211 -14.24 1.77 5.67
C ARG A 211 -14.19 3.26 5.34
N ALA A 212 -14.72 4.12 6.19
CA ALA A 212 -14.69 5.57 5.97
C ALA A 212 -13.26 6.13 6.07
N PHE A 213 -12.47 5.67 7.03
CA PHE A 213 -11.05 6.02 7.12
C PHE A 213 -10.25 5.49 5.93
N LEU A 214 -10.55 4.28 5.46
CA LEU A 214 -9.94 3.75 4.24
C LEU A 214 -10.24 4.66 3.03
N ALA A 215 -11.49 5.09 2.84
CA ALA A 215 -11.87 5.98 1.74
C ALA A 215 -11.07 7.30 1.76
N LEU A 216 -10.95 7.91 2.94
CA LEU A 216 -10.19 9.15 3.12
C LEU A 216 -8.70 8.94 2.87
N ARG A 217 -8.12 7.87 3.41
CA ARG A 217 -6.71 7.52 3.20
C ARG A 217 -6.39 7.38 1.72
N MET A 218 -7.23 6.62 1.01
CA MET A 218 -7.09 6.40 -0.43
C MET A 218 -7.16 7.72 -1.20
N ALA A 219 -8.14 8.58 -0.88
CA ALA A 219 -8.30 9.86 -1.56
C ALA A 219 -7.16 10.86 -1.28
N VAL A 220 -6.69 10.95 -0.03
CA VAL A 220 -5.57 11.83 0.35
C VAL A 220 -4.29 11.45 -0.40
N ASN A 221 -4.04 10.15 -0.56
CA ASN A 221 -2.80 9.64 -1.16
C ASN A 221 -2.94 9.27 -2.63
N SER A 222 -4.12 9.49 -3.24
CA SER A 222 -4.43 9.09 -4.62
C SER A 222 -4.05 7.63 -4.91
N GLU A 223 -4.35 6.73 -3.95
CA GLU A 223 -3.80 5.35 -3.95
C GLU A 223 -4.22 4.57 -5.21
N LEU A 224 -5.48 4.69 -5.62
CA LEU A 224 -6.01 3.98 -6.78
C LEU A 224 -5.48 4.57 -8.10
N GLU A 225 -5.43 5.89 -8.20
CA GLU A 225 -4.95 6.61 -9.38
C GLU A 225 -3.46 6.33 -9.60
N ASN A 226 -2.65 6.41 -8.53
CA ASN A 226 -1.22 6.05 -8.59
C ASN A 226 -1.04 4.62 -9.09
N LEU A 227 -1.87 3.67 -8.62
CA LEU A 227 -1.79 2.27 -9.04
C LEU A 227 -2.14 2.10 -10.52
N GLN A 228 -3.20 2.77 -10.99
CA GLN A 228 -3.61 2.74 -12.40
C GLN A 228 -2.52 3.29 -13.33
N GLU A 229 -1.81 4.34 -12.91
CA GLU A 229 -0.69 4.92 -13.66
C GLU A 229 0.58 4.05 -13.61
N ALA A 230 0.84 3.42 -12.46
CA ALA A 230 2.06 2.64 -12.25
C ALA A 230 2.09 1.31 -12.99
N LEU A 231 0.96 0.59 -13.06
CA LEU A 231 0.93 -0.79 -13.59
C LEU A 231 1.42 -0.91 -15.06
N PRO A 232 0.98 -0.06 -16.01
CA PRO A 232 1.51 -0.09 -17.38
C PRO A 232 3.00 0.26 -17.45
N ASN A 233 3.43 1.21 -16.64
CA ASN A 233 4.82 1.66 -16.55
C ASN A 233 5.72 0.55 -16.00
N ALA A 234 5.30 -0.12 -14.94
CA ALA A 234 6.00 -1.27 -14.37
C ALA A 234 6.14 -2.41 -15.38
N LEU A 235 5.08 -2.78 -16.09
CA LEU A 235 5.15 -3.82 -17.12
C LEU A 235 6.15 -3.48 -18.23
N SER A 236 6.27 -2.20 -18.59
CA SER A 236 7.22 -1.77 -19.61
C SER A 236 8.69 -1.99 -19.20
N LEU A 237 8.99 -1.95 -17.89
CA LEU A 237 10.33 -2.14 -17.34
C LEU A 237 10.75 -3.61 -17.22
N LEU A 238 9.82 -4.56 -17.29
CA LEU A 238 10.14 -5.99 -17.14
C LEU A 238 10.84 -6.55 -18.39
N LYS A 239 11.77 -7.49 -18.20
CA LYS A 239 12.24 -8.39 -19.28
C LYS A 239 11.09 -9.27 -19.77
N ASN A 240 11.25 -9.88 -20.94
CA ASN A 240 10.42 -11.02 -21.31
C ASN A 240 10.62 -12.13 -20.26
N LYS A 241 9.52 -12.77 -19.85
CA LYS A 241 9.42 -13.69 -18.70
C LYS A 241 9.62 -13.04 -17.32
N GLY A 242 9.86 -11.74 -17.25
CA GLY A 242 9.87 -11.00 -15.99
C GLY A 242 8.48 -10.97 -15.37
N ARG A 243 8.41 -10.90 -14.04
CA ARG A 243 7.14 -11.04 -13.31
C ARG A 243 6.75 -9.79 -12.54
N LEU A 244 5.50 -9.38 -12.74
CA LEU A 244 4.83 -8.35 -11.96
C LEU A 244 4.00 -9.01 -10.86
N VAL A 245 4.39 -8.80 -9.62
CA VAL A 245 3.74 -9.36 -8.42
C VAL A 245 3.07 -8.23 -7.65
N VAL A 246 1.77 -8.38 -7.37
CA VAL A 246 1.00 -7.38 -6.64
C VAL A 246 0.23 -8.03 -5.50
N ILE A 247 0.43 -7.51 -4.29
CA ILE A 247 -0.38 -7.79 -3.10
C ILE A 247 -1.33 -6.61 -2.89
N SER A 248 -2.63 -6.90 -2.87
CA SER A 248 -3.69 -5.93 -2.58
C SER A 248 -4.38 -6.27 -1.26
N PHE A 249 -4.88 -5.25 -0.55
CA PHE A 249 -5.53 -5.42 0.76
C PHE A 249 -7.01 -5.03 0.76
N HIS A 250 -7.50 -4.41 -0.32
CA HIS A 250 -8.92 -4.16 -0.49
C HIS A 250 -9.41 -4.42 -1.93
N SER A 251 -10.73 -4.44 -2.09
CA SER A 251 -11.38 -4.81 -3.35
C SER A 251 -11.10 -3.85 -4.51
N GLY A 252 -10.95 -2.55 -4.22
CA GLY A 252 -10.61 -1.52 -5.23
C GLY A 252 -9.27 -1.78 -5.91
N GLU A 253 -8.20 -1.96 -5.13
CA GLU A 253 -6.87 -2.35 -5.64
C GLU A 253 -6.95 -3.66 -6.42
N ASP A 254 -7.53 -4.71 -5.83
CA ASP A 254 -7.64 -6.04 -6.43
C ASP A 254 -8.38 -6.00 -7.78
N ALA A 255 -9.40 -5.15 -7.91
CA ALA A 255 -10.13 -4.95 -9.15
C ALA A 255 -9.25 -4.32 -10.23
N ILE A 256 -8.55 -3.22 -9.92
CA ILE A 256 -7.63 -2.54 -10.86
C ILE A 256 -6.55 -3.50 -11.36
N VAL A 257 -5.92 -4.25 -10.45
CA VAL A 257 -4.86 -5.20 -10.81
C VAL A 257 -5.42 -6.32 -11.70
N LYS A 258 -6.56 -6.90 -11.31
CA LYS A 258 -7.21 -7.96 -12.07
C LYS A 258 -7.59 -7.50 -13.48
N ASP A 259 -8.20 -6.32 -13.60
CA ASP A 259 -8.66 -5.80 -14.88
C ASP A 259 -7.47 -5.46 -15.79
N PHE A 260 -6.40 -4.87 -15.24
CA PHE A 260 -5.15 -4.66 -15.96
C PHE A 260 -4.54 -6.00 -16.44
N PHE A 261 -4.46 -7.02 -15.57
CA PHE A 261 -3.86 -8.31 -15.93
C PHE A 261 -4.66 -9.05 -17.02
N ASN A 262 -6.00 -9.00 -16.94
CA ASN A 262 -6.86 -9.56 -17.98
C ASN A 262 -6.64 -8.83 -19.32
N LEU A 263 -6.55 -7.50 -19.30
CA LEU A 263 -6.27 -6.72 -20.51
C LEU A 263 -4.93 -7.13 -21.14
N GLN A 264 -3.85 -7.26 -20.35
CA GLN A 264 -2.54 -7.65 -20.90
C GLN A 264 -2.54 -9.08 -21.45
N LYS A 265 -3.29 -9.98 -20.80
CA LYS A 265 -3.50 -11.34 -21.30
C LYS A 265 -4.23 -11.35 -22.65
N ASP A 266 -5.32 -10.59 -22.77
CA ASP A 266 -6.11 -10.52 -24.00
C ASP A 266 -5.33 -9.86 -25.16
N LEU A 267 -4.42 -8.93 -24.83
CA LEU A 267 -3.48 -8.33 -25.77
C LEU A 267 -2.28 -9.23 -26.12
N GLY A 268 -2.14 -10.41 -25.50
CA GLY A 268 -1.00 -11.30 -25.69
C GLY A 268 0.34 -10.75 -25.18
N LYS A 269 0.30 -9.77 -24.26
CA LYS A 269 1.48 -9.12 -23.67
C LYS A 269 1.90 -9.72 -22.32
N GLY A 270 1.09 -10.61 -21.76
CA GLY A 270 1.44 -11.31 -20.53
C GLY A 270 0.56 -12.54 -20.25
N VAL A 271 1.01 -13.36 -19.31
CA VAL A 271 0.32 -14.55 -18.83
C VAL A 271 0.02 -14.39 -17.34
N VAL A 272 -1.25 -14.53 -16.96
CA VAL A 272 -1.62 -14.61 -15.55
C VAL A 272 -1.17 -15.97 -15.01
N VAL A 273 -0.18 -15.97 -14.12
CA VAL A 273 0.49 -17.19 -13.65
C VAL A 273 -0.42 -18.00 -12.72
N ASN A 274 -1.10 -17.33 -11.79
CA ASN A 274 -1.94 -18.00 -10.81
C ASN A 274 -3.41 -18.10 -11.26
N LYS A 275 -3.90 -19.34 -11.44
CA LYS A 275 -5.34 -19.59 -11.73
C LYS A 275 -6.24 -19.37 -10.51
N LYS A 276 -5.72 -19.66 -9.31
CA LYS A 276 -6.39 -19.41 -8.03
C LYS A 276 -5.72 -18.24 -7.33
N LEU A 277 -6.54 -17.41 -6.68
CA LEU A 277 -6.04 -16.30 -5.88
C LEU A 277 -5.21 -16.83 -4.72
N ILE A 278 -4.00 -16.29 -4.56
CA ILE A 278 -3.13 -16.64 -3.44
C ILE A 278 -3.49 -15.73 -2.28
N VAL A 279 -3.80 -16.34 -1.13
CA VAL A 279 -4.22 -15.65 0.11
C VAL A 279 -3.46 -16.24 1.29
N PRO A 280 -3.26 -15.48 2.38
CA PRO A 280 -2.53 -15.98 3.55
C PRO A 280 -3.15 -17.20 4.19
N THR A 281 -2.30 -18.02 4.78
CA THR A 281 -2.73 -19.18 5.56
C THR A 281 -3.36 -18.75 6.90
N GLU A 282 -4.18 -19.60 7.50
CA GLU A 282 -4.74 -19.37 8.84
C GLU A 282 -3.66 -19.19 9.92
N GLU A 283 -2.49 -19.80 9.75
CA GLU A 283 -1.33 -19.61 10.61
C GLU A 283 -0.75 -18.19 10.45
N GLU A 284 -0.56 -17.74 9.21
CA GLU A 284 -0.08 -16.39 8.95
C GLU A 284 -1.07 -15.32 9.43
N VAL A 285 -2.37 -15.53 9.26
CA VAL A 285 -3.39 -14.59 9.75
C VAL A 285 -3.39 -14.50 11.28
N ARG A 286 -3.08 -15.60 11.97
CA ARG A 286 -2.97 -15.61 13.43
C ARG A 286 -1.76 -14.83 13.92
N ASP A 287 -0.61 -15.03 13.26
CA ASP A 287 0.65 -14.37 13.60
C ASP A 287 0.70 -12.90 13.15
N ASN A 288 0.04 -12.61 12.02
CA ASN A 288 -0.06 -11.30 11.41
C ASN A 288 -1.52 -11.02 10.97
N PRO A 289 -2.41 -10.59 11.89
CA PRO A 289 -3.82 -10.34 11.58
C PRO A 289 -4.11 -9.36 10.43
N LYS A 290 -3.11 -8.56 10.02
CA LYS A 290 -3.22 -7.63 8.90
C LYS A 290 -3.14 -8.31 7.54
N SER A 291 -2.54 -9.50 7.47
CA SER A 291 -2.47 -10.29 6.23
C SER A 291 -3.86 -10.79 5.81
N ARG A 292 -4.86 -10.86 6.71
CA ARG A 292 -6.19 -11.44 6.47
C ARG A 292 -6.89 -11.03 5.17
N SER A 293 -6.61 -9.83 4.66
CA SER A 293 -7.25 -9.26 3.47
C SER A 293 -6.33 -9.24 2.24
N ALA A 294 -5.09 -9.71 2.40
CA ALA A 294 -4.08 -9.74 1.37
C ALA A 294 -4.47 -10.72 0.26
N LYS A 295 -4.25 -10.27 -0.97
CA LYS A 295 -4.53 -11.02 -2.19
C LYS A 295 -3.38 -10.82 -3.16
N LEU A 296 -2.67 -11.90 -3.48
CA LEU A 296 -1.52 -11.87 -4.36
C LEU A 296 -1.91 -12.29 -5.79
N ARG A 297 -1.49 -11.48 -6.75
CA ARG A 297 -1.64 -11.71 -8.21
C ARG A 297 -0.29 -11.62 -8.89
N ILE A 298 -0.11 -12.45 -9.92
CA ILE A 298 1.14 -12.56 -10.68
C ILE A 298 0.85 -12.49 -12.18
N LEU A 299 1.54 -11.59 -12.87
CA LEU A 299 1.58 -11.50 -14.33
C LEU A 299 3.02 -11.71 -14.81
N GLU A 300 3.23 -12.65 -15.73
CA GLU A 300 4.50 -12.85 -16.42
C GLU A 300 4.46 -12.17 -17.79
N LYS A 301 5.46 -11.36 -18.13
CA LYS A 301 5.54 -10.65 -19.42
C LYS A 301 5.93 -11.60 -20.55
N ILE A 302 5.29 -11.44 -21.73
CA ILE A 302 5.64 -12.16 -22.97
C ILE A 302 6.56 -11.30 -23.83
#